data_AF-A0A955EPS2-F1
#
_entry.id   AF-A0A955EPS2-F1
#
_cell.length_a   1.000
_cell.length_b   1.000
_cell.length_c   1.000
_cell.angle_alpha   90.00
_cell.angle_beta   90.00
_cell.angle_gamma   90.00
#
_symmetry.space_group_name_H-M   'P 1'
#
loop_
_entity.id
_entity.type
_entity.pdbx_description
1 polymer ?
#
loop_
_entity_poly.entity_id
_entity_poly.type
_entity_poly.pdbx_seq_one_letter_code
_entity_poly.pdbx_strand_id
1 'polypeptide(L)'
;DALLAIRQESRRVASGEWPKDDNPLHNAPHTAREVTADTWSHPYTRETAAFPAPWLQEHKFWPSVKRADSVYGDRHLIVCACIPTEAYAEA
;
A
#
# COMPACT_ATOMS: atom_id res chain seq x y z
N ASP A 1 -0.96 -18.84 7.78
CA ASP A 1 -1.48 -17.75 8.64
C ASP A 1 -1.68 -16.43 7.91
N ALA A 2 -0.66 -15.88 7.25
CA ALA A 2 -0.81 -14.63 6.46
C ALA A 2 -1.98 -14.67 5.45
N LEU A 3 -2.06 -15.73 4.62
CA LEU A 3 -3.17 -15.89 3.65
C LEU A 3 -4.55 -16.11 4.31
N LEU A 4 -4.58 -16.65 5.53
CA LEU A 4 -5.84 -16.79 6.28
C LEU A 4 -6.32 -15.43 6.80
N ALA A 5 -5.40 -14.60 7.31
CA ALA A 5 -5.70 -13.23 7.69
C ALA A 5 -6.19 -12.38 6.50
N ILE A 6 -5.50 -12.44 5.36
CA ILE A 6 -5.92 -11.78 4.10
C ILE A 6 -7.32 -12.26 3.67
N ARG A 7 -7.62 -13.55 3.83
CA ARG A 7 -8.97 -14.08 3.54
C ARG A 7 -10.03 -13.52 4.49
N GLN A 8 -9.69 -13.29 5.76
CA GLN A 8 -10.61 -12.64 6.70
C GLN A 8 -10.82 -11.17 6.36
N GLU A 9 -9.78 -10.44 5.96
CA GLU A 9 -9.88 -9.06 5.47
C GLU A 9 -10.82 -8.97 4.26
N SER A 10 -10.66 -9.88 3.29
CA SER A 10 -11.55 -9.97 2.14
C SER A 10 -13.01 -10.22 2.53
N ARG A 11 -13.25 -11.03 3.58
CA ARG A 11 -14.60 -11.25 4.12
C ARG A 11 -15.19 -10.00 4.76
N ARG A 12 -14.39 -9.18 5.47
CA ARG A 12 -14.83 -7.90 6.06
C ARG A 12 -15.22 -6.88 5.01
N VAL A 13 -14.49 -6.84 3.89
CA VAL A 13 -14.89 -6.04 2.72
C VAL A 13 -16.19 -6.59 2.11
N ALA A 14 -16.32 -7.91 1.99
CA ALA A 14 -17.52 -8.54 1.44
C ALA A 14 -18.77 -8.35 2.33
N SER A 15 -18.61 -8.28 3.65
CA SER A 15 -19.69 -8.00 4.60
C SER A 15 -20.04 -6.51 4.71
N GLY A 16 -19.28 -5.62 4.04
CA GLY A 16 -19.50 -4.18 4.06
C GLY A 16 -19.00 -3.47 5.31
N GLU A 17 -18.17 -4.14 6.13
CA GLU A 17 -17.52 -3.52 7.29
C GLU A 17 -16.48 -2.48 6.85
N TRP A 18 -15.82 -2.74 5.71
CA TRP A 18 -14.91 -1.81 5.07
C TRP A 18 -15.40 -1.40 3.68
N PRO A 19 -15.20 -0.12 3.28
CA PRO A 19 -15.42 0.33 1.92
C PRO A 19 -14.62 -0.49 0.91
N LYS A 20 -15.17 -0.67 -0.31
CA LYS A 20 -14.51 -1.42 -1.38
C LYS A 20 -13.31 -0.67 -1.97
N ASP A 21 -13.38 0.65 -1.94
CA ASP A 21 -12.40 1.62 -2.40
C ASP A 21 -11.36 1.99 -1.33
N ASP A 22 -11.71 1.86 -0.05
CA ASP A 22 -10.81 2.15 1.07
C ASP A 22 -10.70 0.99 2.07
N ASN A 23 -9.76 0.08 1.79
CA ASN A 23 -9.45 -1.07 2.64
C ASN A 23 -7.94 -1.42 2.58
N PRO A 24 -7.44 -2.19 3.57
CA PRO A 24 -6.02 -2.58 3.60
C PRO A 24 -5.54 -3.28 2.32
N LEU A 25 -6.40 -4.10 1.70
CA LEU A 25 -6.08 -4.81 0.46
C LEU A 25 -5.94 -3.86 -0.73
N HIS A 26 -6.81 -2.86 -0.84
CA HIS A 26 -6.81 -1.88 -1.91
C HIS A 26 -5.67 -0.88 -1.77
N ASN A 27 -5.30 -0.52 -0.55
CA ASN A 27 -4.24 0.46 -0.29
C ASN A 27 -2.84 -0.14 -0.12
N ALA A 28 -2.71 -1.47 -0.03
CA ALA A 28 -1.41 -2.13 0.03
C ALA A 28 -0.56 -1.86 -1.23
N PRO A 29 0.78 -1.71 -1.11
CA PRO A 29 1.58 -1.77 0.12
C PRO A 29 1.58 -0.46 0.92
N HIS A 30 1.55 -0.56 2.25
CA HIS A 30 1.72 0.58 3.16
C HIS A 30 3.18 0.86 3.44
N THR A 31 3.62 2.08 3.11
CA THR A 31 5.01 2.52 3.32
C THR A 31 5.23 3.01 4.75
N ALA A 32 6.48 3.02 5.21
CA ALA A 32 6.82 3.57 6.53
C ALA A 32 6.34 5.03 6.68
N ARG A 33 6.55 5.84 5.63
CA ARG A 33 6.14 7.25 5.58
C ARG A 33 4.63 7.46 5.75
N GLU A 34 3.83 6.57 5.17
CA GLU A 34 2.37 6.60 5.28
C GLU A 34 1.90 6.26 6.69
N VAL A 35 2.50 5.23 7.30
CA VAL A 35 2.15 4.76 8.65
C VAL A 35 2.59 5.76 9.74
N THR A 36 3.72 6.47 9.53
CA THR A 36 4.23 7.49 10.45
C THR A 36 3.65 8.88 10.21
N ALA A 37 2.75 9.06 9.24
CA ALA A 37 2.14 10.36 8.96
C ALA A 37 1.32 10.86 10.16
N ASP A 38 1.22 12.19 10.33
CA ASP A 38 0.45 12.77 11.43
C ASP A 38 -1.05 12.47 11.28
N THR A 39 -1.55 12.53 10.05
CA THR A 39 -2.96 12.30 9.72
C THR A 39 -3.18 10.91 9.15
N TRP A 40 -4.29 10.29 9.54
CA TRP A 40 -4.70 8.97 9.07
C TRP A 40 -6.21 8.96 8.80
N SER A 41 -6.59 8.94 7.53
CA SER A 41 -7.99 9.10 7.08
C SER A 41 -8.68 7.78 6.74
N HIS A 42 -8.03 6.64 6.99
CA HIS A 42 -8.56 5.33 6.62
C HIS A 42 -9.49 4.74 7.71
N PRO A 43 -10.48 3.91 7.32
CA PRO A 43 -11.42 3.26 8.24
C PRO A 43 -10.80 2.10 9.05
N TYR A 44 -9.53 1.77 8.80
CA TYR A 44 -8.76 0.74 9.52
C TYR A 44 -7.58 1.38 10.26
N THR A 45 -7.01 0.70 11.25
CA THR A 45 -5.92 1.27 12.05
C THR A 45 -4.56 1.15 11.37
N ARG A 46 -3.62 2.03 11.77
CA ARG A 46 -2.20 1.95 11.36
C ARG A 46 -1.55 0.62 11.72
N GLU A 47 -1.93 0.05 12.86
CA GLU A 47 -1.47 -1.27 13.28
C GLU A 47 -1.99 -2.37 12.35
N THR A 48 -3.26 -2.31 11.93
CA THR A 48 -3.81 -3.25 10.94
C THR A 48 -3.07 -3.13 9.60
N ALA A 49 -2.67 -1.92 9.21
CA ALA A 49 -1.93 -1.64 7.98
C ALA A 49 -0.46 -2.12 8.03
N ALA A 50 0.23 -1.90 9.15
CA ALA A 50 1.66 -2.16 9.29
C ALA A 50 1.98 -3.52 9.91
N PHE A 51 1.16 -3.99 10.84
CA PHE A 51 1.40 -5.18 11.66
C PHE A 51 0.16 -6.10 11.71
N PRO A 52 -0.31 -6.63 10.56
CA PRO A 52 -1.46 -7.54 10.53
C PRO A 52 -1.21 -8.89 11.22
N ALA A 53 0.04 -9.20 11.59
CA ALA A 53 0.40 -10.44 12.25
C ALA A 53 1.47 -10.24 13.33
N PRO A 54 1.45 -11.03 14.43
CA PRO A 54 2.36 -10.84 15.56
C PRO A 54 3.85 -10.90 15.19
N TRP A 55 4.22 -11.81 14.27
CA TRP A 55 5.62 -11.99 13.84
C TRP A 55 6.18 -10.78 13.06
N LEU A 56 5.32 -9.88 12.55
CA LEU A 56 5.75 -8.66 11.88
C LEU A 56 6.18 -7.56 12.87
N GLN A 57 5.88 -7.71 14.17
CA GLN A 57 6.37 -6.79 15.20
C GLN A 57 7.86 -6.99 15.47
N GLU A 58 8.34 -8.24 15.38
CA GLU A 58 9.75 -8.57 15.58
C GLU A 58 10.59 -8.33 14.31
N HIS A 59 10.06 -8.70 13.14
CA HIS A 59 10.76 -8.58 11.87
C HIS A 59 9.89 -7.88 10.82
N LYS A 60 10.02 -6.56 10.74
CA LYS A 60 9.29 -5.73 9.77
C LYS A 60 10.15 -5.37 8.55
N PHE A 61 9.76 -5.89 7.39
CA PHE A 61 10.23 -5.36 6.10
C PHE A 61 9.31 -4.22 5.64
N TRP A 62 9.90 -3.07 5.33
CA TRP A 62 9.16 -1.89 4.87
C TRP A 62 9.21 -1.76 3.35
N PRO A 63 8.04 -1.69 2.68
CA PRO A 63 7.97 -1.27 1.28
C PRO A 63 8.48 0.17 1.14
N SER A 64 9.41 0.39 0.21
CA SER A 64 10.01 1.71 -0.05
C SER A 64 9.08 2.65 -0.83
N VAL A 65 8.21 2.08 -1.66
CA VAL A 65 7.25 2.81 -2.50
C VAL A 65 5.85 2.22 -2.35
N LYS A 66 4.83 3.05 -2.63
CA LYS A 66 3.44 2.58 -2.71
C LYS A 66 3.23 1.77 -3.99
N ARG A 67 1.99 1.30 -4.22
CA ARG A 67 1.61 0.58 -5.43
C ARG A 67 2.01 1.37 -6.69
N ALA A 68 2.79 0.75 -7.55
CA ALA A 68 3.21 1.34 -8.82
C ALA A 68 2.02 1.48 -9.78
N ASP A 69 1.96 2.58 -10.52
CA ASP A 69 1.00 2.78 -11.59
C ASP A 69 1.54 2.18 -12.90
N SER A 70 0.98 1.03 -13.29
CA SER A 70 1.36 0.34 -14.51
C SER A 70 0.91 1.07 -15.78
N VAL A 71 -0.27 1.71 -15.75
CA VAL A 71 -0.83 2.37 -16.94
C VAL A 71 -0.05 3.63 -17.28
N TYR A 72 0.34 4.38 -16.26
CA TYR A 72 1.20 5.55 -16.46
C TYR A 72 2.56 5.16 -17.05
N GLY A 73 3.16 4.07 -16.57
CA GLY A 73 4.42 3.53 -17.11
C GLY A 73 4.31 3.11 -18.58
N ASP A 74 3.23 2.40 -18.94
CA ASP A 74 3.00 1.94 -20.31
C ASP A 74 2.70 3.09 -21.28
N ARG A 75 2.17 4.22 -20.79
CA ARG A 75 1.89 5.41 -21.62
C ARG A 75 3.11 6.32 -21.79
N HIS A 76 4.07 6.27 -20.86
CA HIS A 76 5.27 7.12 -20.86
C HIS A 76 6.56 6.29 -21.03
N LEU A 77 6.58 5.44 -22.07
CA LEU A 77 7.68 4.51 -22.41
C LEU A 77 9.03 5.17 -22.78
N ILE A 78 9.15 6.50 -22.71
CA ILE A 78 10.41 7.22 -22.90
C ILE A 78 11.38 6.94 -21.72
N VAL A 79 10.87 6.44 -20.60
CA VAL A 79 11.62 6.19 -19.37
C VAL A 79 12.15 4.74 -19.28
N CYS A 80 12.97 4.32 -20.24
CA CYS A 80 13.72 3.04 -20.17
C CYS A 80 15.24 3.25 -20.09
N ALA A 81 15.69 4.50 -19.97
CA ALA A 81 17.07 4.89 -19.69
C ALA A 81 17.14 5.57 -18.32
N CYS A 82 18.33 5.59 -17.70
CA CYS A 82 18.57 6.38 -16.50
C CYS A 82 18.59 7.88 -16.85
N ILE A 83 17.42 8.46 -17.03
CA ILE A 83 17.26 9.91 -17.25
C ILE A 83 17.38 10.61 -15.90
N PRO A 84 18.00 11.81 -15.82
CA PRO A 84 18.08 12.58 -14.59
C PRO A 84 16.70 12.81 -13.94
N THR A 85 16.67 12.92 -12.61
CA THR A 85 15.44 13.11 -11.83
C THR A 85 14.63 14.33 -12.27
N GLU A 86 15.30 15.35 -12.82
CA GLU A 86 14.66 16.55 -13.36
C GLU A 86 13.66 16.26 -14.48
N ALA A 87 13.92 15.24 -15.32
CA ALA A 87 13.04 14.89 -16.43
C ALA A 87 11.70 14.26 -15.98
N TYR A 88 11.59 13.87 -14.71
CA TYR A 88 10.35 13.34 -14.12
C TYR A 88 9.46 14.44 -13.52
N ALA A 89 9.94 15.68 -13.41
CA ALA A 89 9.20 16.78 -12.78
C ALA A 89 8.21 17.49 -13.72
N GLU A 90 8.31 17.27 -15.04
CA GLU A 90 7.50 17.96 -16.06
C GLU A 90 6.33 17.12 -16.63
N ALA A 91 6.01 15.97 -16.02
CA ALA A 91 4.95 15.07 -16.47
C ALA A 91 3.76 14.99 -15.50
#